data_AF-A0A1D2WAS8-F1
#
_entry.id   AF-A0A1D2WAS8-F1
#
_cell.length_a   1.000
_cell.length_b   1.000
_cell.length_c   1.000
_cell.angle_alpha   90.00
_cell.angle_beta   90.00
_cell.angle_gamma   90.00
#
_symmetry.space_group_name_H-M   'P 1'
#
loop_
_entity.id
_entity.type
_entity.pdbx_description
1 polymer ?
#
loop_
_entity_poly.entity_id
_entity_poly.type
_entity_poly.pdbx_seq_one_letter_code
_entity_poly.pdbx_strand_id
1 'polypeptide(L)'
;MDIIDSRVRKCNDINIIIDKKMRERRIEYDKYIIPLSESNPFESDEFVKILRKSDFEKIGNMLKSKTEREQLKKEINDLTILLETQRNYIASLESSLNNESKDKNKTILFKD
;
A
#
# COMPACT_ATOMS: atom_id res chain seq x y z
N MET A 1 2.89 34.76 13.18
CA MET A 1 1.96 33.76 12.61
C MET A 1 2.52 33.41 11.26
N ASP A 2 2.94 32.17 11.05
CA ASP A 2 3.42 31.76 9.72
C ASP A 2 2.23 31.80 8.78
N ILE A 3 2.22 32.83 7.94
CA ILE A 3 1.27 33.10 6.86
C ILE A 3 1.59 32.08 5.77
N ILE A 4 1.32 30.80 6.03
CA ILE A 4 0.87 29.96 4.94
C ILE A 4 -0.58 30.40 4.76
N ASP A 5 -0.80 31.28 3.78
CA ASP A 5 -2.10 31.62 3.21
C ASP A 5 -3.05 30.45 3.42
N SER A 6 -3.89 30.52 4.46
CA SER A 6 -4.84 29.44 4.69
C SER A 6 -5.91 29.62 3.63
N ARG A 7 -5.65 29.06 2.43
CA ARG A 7 -6.62 28.85 1.36
C ARG A 7 -7.83 28.05 1.85
N VAL A 8 -7.79 27.55 3.08
CA VAL A 8 -8.93 27.01 3.81
C VAL A 8 -9.40 28.05 4.83
N ARG A 9 -10.65 28.48 4.72
CA ARG A 9 -11.33 29.29 5.74
C ARG A 9 -12.22 28.42 6.59
N LYS A 10 -12.26 28.70 7.89
CA LYS A 10 -13.23 28.13 8.83
C LYS A 10 -14.48 29.01 8.83
N CYS A 11 -15.65 28.43 8.60
CA CYS A 11 -16.94 29.09 8.79
C CYS A 11 -17.84 28.21 9.67
N ASN A 12 -18.82 28.82 10.31
CA ASN A 12 -19.84 28.11 11.07
C ASN A 12 -21.08 28.02 10.20
N ASP A 13 -21.65 26.83 10.13
CA ASP A 13 -22.90 26.59 9.43
C ASP A 13 -23.94 26.15 10.46
N ILE A 14 -25.17 26.63 10.28
CA ILE A 14 -26.25 26.48 11.27
C ILE A 14 -27.39 25.75 10.61
N ASN A 15 -27.65 24.53 11.07
CA ASN A 15 -28.82 23.79 10.64
C ASN A 15 -29.94 23.96 11.68
N ILE A 16 -31.09 24.45 11.20
CA ILE A 16 -32.28 24.69 12.02
C ILE A 16 -33.29 23.59 11.71
N ILE A 17 -33.58 22.76 12.71
CA ILE A 17 -34.55 21.69 12.62
C ILE A 17 -35.78 22.08 13.43
N ILE A 18 -36.95 22.08 12.80
CA ILE A 18 -38.23 22.38 13.45
C ILE A 18 -38.98 21.07 13.72
N ASP A 19 -39.29 20.82 14.98
CA ASP A 19 -40.07 19.65 15.42
C ASP A 19 -41.58 19.84 15.14
N LYS A 20 -42.36 18.75 15.13
CA LYS A 20 -43.83 18.75 14.99
C LYS A 20 -44.55 19.59 16.05
N LYS A 21 -43.90 19.87 17.17
CA LYS A 21 -44.39 20.76 18.25
C LYS A 21 -43.94 22.23 18.08
N MET A 22 -43.49 22.64 16.89
CA MET A 22 -42.98 23.99 16.60
C MET A 22 -41.80 24.43 17.47
N ARG A 23 -40.93 23.49 17.85
CA ARG A 23 -39.71 23.80 18.61
C ARG A 23 -38.51 23.84 17.66
N GLU A 24 -37.75 24.91 17.72
CA GLU A 24 -36.50 25.07 16.98
C GLU A 24 -35.36 24.35 17.71
N ARG A 25 -34.60 23.54 16.98
CA ARG A 25 -33.28 23.04 17.39
C ARG A 25 -32.24 23.57 16.44
N ARG A 26 -31.23 24.25 16.99
CA ARG A 26 -30.10 24.78 16.24
C ARG A 26 -28.89 23.88 16.44
N ILE A 27 -28.34 23.39 15.34
CA ILE A 27 -27.12 22.58 15.33
C ILE A 27 -26.08 23.41 14.60
N GLU A 28 -25.08 23.86 15.35
CA GLU A 28 -23.94 24.60 14.81
C GLU A 28 -22.81 23.61 14.55
N TYR A 29 -22.22 23.67 13.35
CA TYR A 29 -21.05 22.87 13.02
C TYR A 29 -20.01 23.70 12.27
N ASP A 30 -18.75 23.36 12.54
CA ASP A 30 -17.60 23.93 11.88
C ASP A 30 -17.51 23.38 10.45
N LYS A 31 -17.48 24.27 9.47
CA LYS A 31 -17.27 23.96 8.06
C LYS A 31 -15.97 24.59 7.59
N TYR A 32 -15.25 23.88 6.73
CA TYR A 32 -14.01 24.35 6.13
C TYR A 32 -14.26 24.55 4.63
N ILE A 33 -13.99 25.76 4.13
CA ILE A 33 -14.24 26.14 2.74
C ILE A 33 -12.94 26.57 2.07
N ILE A 34 -12.82 26.31 0.78
CA ILE A 34 -11.73 26.82 -0.05
C ILE A 34 -12.32 27.92 -0.94
N PRO A 35 -11.92 29.20 -0.78
CA PRO A 35 -12.36 30.25 -1.69
C PRO A 35 -11.68 30.03 -3.04
N LEU A 36 -12.49 29.91 -4.09
CA LEU A 36 -11.99 29.86 -5.46
C LEU A 36 -11.43 31.24 -5.82
N SER A 37 -10.17 31.28 -6.22
CA SER A 37 -9.50 32.46 -6.77
C SER A 37 -8.80 32.05 -8.07
N GLU A 38 -8.47 32.99 -8.94
CA GLU A 38 -7.80 32.69 -10.23
C GLU A 38 -6.46 31.95 -10.07
N SER A 39 -5.85 31.98 -8.87
CA SER A 39 -4.60 31.27 -8.55
C SER A 39 -4.79 30.00 -7.71
N ASN A 40 -6.04 29.55 -7.55
CA ASN A 40 -6.34 28.36 -6.75
C ASN A 40 -5.91 27.09 -7.52
N PRO A 41 -5.21 26.14 -6.88
CA PRO A 41 -4.83 24.87 -7.52
C PRO A 41 -6.00 23.91 -7.74
N PHE A 42 -7.20 24.28 -7.27
CA PHE A 42 -8.39 23.44 -7.35
C PHE A 42 -9.47 24.10 -8.20
N GLU A 43 -10.15 23.30 -9.02
CA GLU A 43 -11.30 23.72 -9.82
C GLU A 43 -12.60 23.70 -9.00
N SER A 44 -13.67 24.35 -9.50
CA SER A 44 -14.95 24.49 -8.77
C SER A 44 -15.66 23.18 -8.46
N ASP A 45 -15.47 22.17 -9.31
CA ASP A 45 -16.12 20.85 -9.21
C ASP A 45 -15.15 19.75 -8.75
N GLU A 46 -13.94 20.12 -8.35
CA GLU A 46 -12.95 19.17 -7.87
C GLU A 46 -13.30 18.69 -6.45
N PHE A 47 -13.36 17.38 -6.26
CA PHE A 47 -13.57 16.80 -4.95
C PHE A 47 -12.31 16.91 -4.09
N VAL A 48 -12.26 17.91 -3.22
CA VAL A 48 -11.14 18.13 -2.30
C VAL A 48 -11.51 17.70 -0.89
N LYS A 49 -10.71 16.80 -0.31
CA LYS A 49 -10.83 16.40 1.10
C LYS A 49 -9.83 17.14 1.96
N ILE A 50 -10.32 17.96 2.88
CA ILE A 50 -9.50 18.69 3.84
C ILE A 50 -9.17 17.75 5.00
N LEU A 51 -7.87 17.56 5.28
CA LEU A 51 -7.38 16.71 6.36
C LEU A 51 -6.68 17.54 7.43
N ARG A 52 -6.75 17.08 8.68
CA ARG A 52 -5.95 17.67 9.76
C ARG A 52 -4.48 17.33 9.60
N LYS A 53 -3.64 18.25 10.07
CA LYS A 53 -2.24 18.06 10.51
C LYS A 53 -1.84 16.60 10.73
N SER A 54 -2.33 16.11 11.86
CA SER A 54 -2.03 14.81 12.44
C SER A 54 -2.42 13.64 11.52
N ASP A 55 -3.53 13.75 10.81
CA ASP A 55 -4.05 12.64 10.01
C ASP A 55 -3.26 12.54 8.70
N PHE A 56 -2.88 13.67 8.12
CA PHE A 56 -1.97 13.72 6.98
C PHE A 56 -0.61 13.10 7.33
N GLU A 57 -0.04 13.44 8.47
CA GLU A 57 1.23 12.86 8.94
C GLU A 57 1.14 11.36 9.19
N LYS A 58 0.04 10.87 9.78
CA LYS A 58 -0.21 9.43 9.96
C LYS A 58 -0.25 8.69 8.63
N ILE A 59 -0.97 9.22 7.64
CA ILE A 59 -1.03 8.64 6.29
C ILE A 59 0.37 8.64 5.66
N GLY A 60 1.10 9.76 5.78
CA GLY A 60 2.47 9.86 5.29
C GLY A 60 3.40 8.81 5.92
N ASN A 61 3.28 8.56 7.22
CA ASN A 61 4.07 7.55 7.92
C ASN A 61 3.67 6.12 7.52
N MET A 62 2.39 5.83 7.33
CA MET A 62 1.94 4.55 6.77
C MET A 62 2.43 4.32 5.34
N LEU A 63 2.52 5.36 4.52
CA LEU A 63 3.06 5.24 3.17
C LEU A 63 4.58 5.03 3.17
N LYS A 64 5.29 5.53 4.19
CA LYS A 64 6.73 5.30 4.36
C LYS A 64 7.07 3.87 4.78
N SER A 65 6.15 3.13 5.41
CA SER A 65 6.35 1.70 5.68
C SER A 65 6.40 0.81 4.42
N LYS A 66 6.35 1.40 3.22
CA LYS A 66 6.76 0.76 1.96
C LYS A 66 8.14 0.08 2.03
N THR A 67 9.02 0.50 2.95
CA THR A 67 10.29 -0.18 3.23
C THR A 67 10.09 -1.64 3.64
N GLU A 68 9.07 -1.97 4.46
CA GLU A 68 8.75 -3.36 4.80
C GLU A 68 8.32 -4.14 3.56
N ARG A 69 7.54 -3.51 2.67
CA ARG A 69 7.12 -4.15 1.41
C ARG A 69 8.30 -4.43 0.48
N GLU A 70 9.29 -3.55 0.44
CA GLU A 70 10.52 -3.75 -0.34
C GLU A 70 11.41 -4.84 0.27
N GLN A 71 11.54 -4.87 1.60
CA GLN A 71 12.25 -5.93 2.33
C GLN A 71 11.61 -7.30 2.10
N LEU A 72 10.29 -7.40 2.25
CA LEU A 72 9.54 -8.62 1.98
C LEU A 72 9.66 -9.08 0.52
N LYS A 73 9.67 -8.16 -0.44
CA LYS A 73 9.93 -8.49 -1.85
C LYS A 73 11.32 -9.07 -2.06
N LYS A 74 12.32 -8.51 -1.36
CA LYS A 74 13.71 -9.01 -1.42
C LYS A 74 13.80 -10.41 -0.83
N GLU A 75 13.22 -10.65 0.34
CA GLU A 75 13.18 -11.98 0.97
C GLU A 75 12.49 -13.03 0.09
N ILE A 76 11.36 -12.68 -0.54
CA ILE A 76 10.68 -13.58 -1.49
C ILE A 76 11.61 -13.93 -2.66
N ASN A 77 12.32 -12.96 -3.21
CA ASN A 77 13.24 -13.20 -4.33
C ASN A 77 14.41 -14.11 -3.90
N ASP A 78 15.00 -13.85 -2.74
CA ASP A 78 16.11 -14.66 -2.21
C ASP A 78 15.66 -16.11 -1.94
N LEU A 79 14.46 -16.30 -1.38
CA LEU A 79 13.86 -17.63 -1.19
C LEU A 79 13.59 -18.35 -2.52
N THR A 80 13.17 -17.61 -3.55
CA THR A 80 12.90 -18.17 -4.88
C THR A 80 14.20 -18.69 -5.51
N ILE A 81 15.27 -17.89 -5.44
CA ILE A 81 16.61 -18.29 -5.89
C ILE A 81 17.08 -19.54 -5.14
N LEU A 82 16.93 -19.56 -3.81
CA LEU A 82 17.32 -20.72 -3.00
C LEU A 82 16.58 -22.00 -3.42
N LEU A 83 15.27 -21.94 -3.62
CA LEU A 83 14.48 -23.09 -4.09
C LEU A 83 14.93 -23.57 -5.46
N GLU A 84 15.26 -22.66 -6.37
CA GLU A 84 15.71 -23.01 -7.71
C GLU A 84 17.09 -23.67 -7.69
N THR A 85 18.02 -23.17 -6.86
CA THR A 85 19.32 -23.83 -6.64
C THR A 85 19.18 -25.23 -6.06
N GLN A 86 18.26 -25.43 -5.10
CA GLN A 86 17.98 -26.75 -4.52
C GLN A 86 17.38 -27.71 -5.55
N ARG A 87 16.43 -27.24 -6.38
CA ARG A 87 15.86 -28.04 -7.48
C ARG A 87 16.93 -28.49 -8.47
N ASN A 88 17.83 -27.58 -8.85
CA ASN A 88 18.94 -27.90 -9.75
C ASN A 88 19.91 -28.91 -9.13
N TYR A 89 20.21 -28.76 -7.84
CA TYR A 89 21.06 -29.71 -7.11
C TYR A 89 20.44 -31.11 -7.06
N ILE A 90 19.16 -31.22 -6.72
CA ILE A 90 18.43 -32.50 -6.71
C ILE A 90 18.45 -33.14 -8.10
N ALA A 91 18.15 -32.37 -9.15
CA ALA A 91 18.19 -32.86 -10.53
C ALA A 91 19.59 -33.38 -10.91
N SER A 92 20.66 -32.70 -10.46
CA SER A 92 22.04 -33.15 -10.70
C SER A 92 22.36 -34.47 -9.98
N LEU A 93 21.88 -34.65 -8.74
CA LEU A 93 22.03 -35.90 -8.00
C LEU A 93 21.26 -37.05 -8.65
N GLU A 94 20.01 -36.82 -9.06
CA GLU A 94 19.19 -37.80 -9.76
C GLU A 94 19.81 -38.24 -11.09
N SER A 95 20.39 -37.30 -11.83
CA SER A 95 21.10 -37.60 -13.08
C SER A 95 22.34 -38.48 -12.84
N SER A 96 23.06 -38.23 -11.74
CA SER A 96 24.25 -38.98 -11.36
C SER A 96 23.88 -40.40 -10.91
N LEU A 97 22.82 -40.56 -10.12
CA LEU A 97 22.29 -41.86 -9.70
C LEU A 97 21.83 -42.73 -10.89
N ASN A 98 21.16 -42.12 -11.87
CA ASN A 98 20.71 -42.80 -13.08
C ASN A 98 21.87 -43.26 -13.97
N ASN A 99 22.98 -42.52 -14.00
CA ASN A 99 24.17 -42.90 -14.76
C ASN A 99 24.90 -44.08 -14.09
N GLU A 100 25.07 -44.07 -12.77
CA GLU A 100 25.66 -45.21 -12.04
C GLU A 100 24.84 -46.50 -12.17
N SER A 101 23.51 -46.37 -12.24
CA SER A 101 22.60 -47.50 -12.45
C SER A 101 22.76 -48.13 -13.84
N LYS A 102 23.03 -47.32 -14.87
CA LYS A 102 23.28 -47.80 -16.24
C LYS A 102 24.63 -48.49 -16.40
N ASP A 103 25.67 -48.01 -15.72
CA ASP A 103 27.00 -48.63 -15.76
C ASP A 103 27.02 -49.98 -15.03
N LYS A 104 26.30 -50.12 -13.91
CA LYS A 104 26.14 -51.43 -13.24
C LYS A 104 25.42 -52.45 -14.13
N ASN A 105 24.37 -52.04 -14.85
CA ASN A 105 23.66 -52.93 -15.77
C ASN A 105 24.48 -53.30 -17.01
N LYS A 106 25.32 -52.40 -17.55
CA LYS A 106 26.26 -52.74 -18.62
C LYS A 106 27.30 -53.77 -18.16
N THR A 107 27.80 -53.66 -16.94
CA THR A 107 28.86 -54.56 -16.43
C THR A 107 28.36 -55.99 -16.21
N ILE A 108 27.06 -56.17 -15.97
CA ILE A 108 26.44 -57.50 -15.83
C ILE A 108 26.24 -58.18 -17.20
N LEU A 109 26.03 -57.42 -18.28
CA LEU A 109 25.80 -57.93 -19.64
C LEU A 109 27.07 -58.42 -20.38
N PHE A 110 28.26 -58.20 -19.83
CA PHE A 110 29.55 -58.67 -20.42
C PHE A 110 30.20 -59.83 -19.65
N LYS A 111 29.44 -60.49 -18.77
CA LYS A 111 29.86 -61.73 -18.10
C LYS A 111 28.92 -62.87 -18.50
N ASP A 112 29.06 -63.35 -19.72
CA ASP A 112 28.73 -64.71 -20.18
C ASP A 112 29.48 -64.98 -21.48
#